data_AF-A0A8J6HVJ0-F1
#
_entry.id   AF-A0A8J6HVJ0-F1
#
_cell.length_a   1.000
_cell.length_b   1.000
_cell.length_c   1.000
_cell.angle_alpha   90.00
_cell.angle_beta   90.00
_cell.angle_gamma   90.00
#
_symmetry.space_group_name_H-M   'P 1'
#
loop_
_entity.id
_entity.type
_entity.pdbx_description
1 polymer ?
#
loop_
_entity_poly.entity_id
_entity_poly.type
_entity_poly.pdbx_seq_one_letter_code
_entity_poly.pdbx_strand_id
1 'polypeptide(L)'
;MSAEQIKNIEDLILISDGKKIVDYKIKRLTAPGENSGSLMLKVDFTVKTPTGNEEIHAAAKTVPPNELIQEVFNTAVTFRNEIAFYKKIVPLLQDFQRQHGVKEVIDFVPKYYGSRLNLKGDEGKVDQDAVLLLENLKLANYDTLDRTRGFDLDAAKLIITDLAQFHAVPLALKLEKPDVFEREIKPFLMLWTPKERQRSELNKHVSRLIDDIEELKPLKERILNAFDESFAPRETRETFATITHNDCWVNNFLLKLENGKPVKNIIVDYQLCSYGSPARDIVFFLFSSVQDDVLKQHYDDLIKLYYQIFISTLEQLKCVTAPFTFEALEKEINNEARYSQFGHVTFMLYPVFRPQADIPDNTEINMFNHKIPDAHKRKFTVKLRIANMSAEQIKNIENLIPLGKGKKMVNWKIKRFTASGQNYGSLMLSVDIVVKTPTGSEEIHAIAKAIPHSEFIQKLFNAPVTFRNEITFYKKILPMLQRFQRQHGVKEVIDFVPKYYGSRLNLKGDEDKVDQDALLLLENLTVANYTTLDRTQGFDLDAAKLIITDLAQFHAVPLAFKLKKPEVFEREIMPYLRL
;
A
#
# COMPACT_ATOMS: atom_id res chain seq x y z
N MET A 1 -36.83 21.59 14.72
CA MET A 1 -36.68 21.45 16.19
C MET A 1 -35.53 22.34 16.62
N SER A 2 -35.79 23.18 17.62
CA SER A 2 -34.95 24.26 18.13
C SER A 2 -33.79 23.72 18.99
N ALA A 3 -32.58 24.24 18.74
CA ALA A 3 -31.31 23.97 19.43
C ALA A 3 -30.90 22.49 19.49
N GLU A 4 -29.81 22.16 18.80
CA GLU A 4 -29.10 20.88 18.90
C GLU A 4 -28.58 20.67 20.33
N GLN A 5 -29.44 20.13 21.20
CA GLN A 5 -29.13 19.90 22.60
C GLN A 5 -28.69 18.45 22.80
N ILE A 6 -27.51 18.27 23.39
CA ILE A 6 -27.06 16.98 23.92
C ILE A 6 -27.57 16.90 25.36
N LYS A 7 -28.48 15.97 25.63
CA LYS A 7 -29.04 15.78 26.98
C LYS A 7 -27.94 15.33 27.95
N ASN A 8 -27.98 15.85 29.18
CA ASN A 8 -27.06 15.52 30.27
C ASN A 8 -25.58 15.61 29.84
N ILE A 9 -25.22 16.64 29.06
CA ILE A 9 -23.86 16.76 28.53
C ILE A 9 -22.80 16.96 29.63
N GLU A 10 -23.21 17.56 30.74
CA GLU A 10 -22.34 17.83 31.89
C GLU A 10 -21.80 16.54 32.53
N ASP A 11 -22.58 15.45 32.46
CA ASP A 11 -22.20 14.14 33.00
C ASP A 11 -21.27 13.35 32.05
N LEU A 12 -21.09 13.82 30.81
CA LEU A 12 -20.34 13.09 29.79
C LEU A 12 -18.85 13.36 29.85
N ILE A 13 -18.46 14.61 30.12
CA ILE A 13 -17.07 15.04 30.04
C ILE A 13 -16.30 14.61 31.29
N LEU A 14 -15.21 13.90 31.07
CA LEU A 14 -14.26 13.46 32.08
C LEU A 14 -13.35 14.64 32.45
N ILE A 15 -13.64 15.28 33.58
CA ILE A 15 -12.81 16.33 34.18
C ILE A 15 -12.14 15.82 35.46
N SER A 16 -10.94 16.30 35.74
CA SER A 16 -10.18 15.94 36.95
C SER A 16 -10.85 16.45 38.23
N ASP A 17 -10.60 15.78 39.36
CA ASP A 17 -11.10 16.19 40.68
C ASP A 17 -10.83 17.67 40.99
N GLY A 18 -11.84 18.35 41.55
CA GLY A 18 -11.79 19.78 41.86
C GLY A 18 -12.17 20.71 40.70
N LYS A 19 -12.48 20.17 39.52
CA LYS A 19 -13.04 20.93 38.39
C LYS A 19 -14.56 20.78 38.31
N LYS A 20 -15.26 21.81 37.82
CA LYS A 20 -16.71 21.77 37.60
C LYS A 20 -17.09 22.53 36.33
N ILE A 21 -17.97 21.96 35.53
CA ILE A 21 -18.57 22.67 34.38
C ILE A 21 -19.51 23.75 34.92
N VAL A 22 -19.37 24.96 34.40
CA VAL A 22 -20.20 26.11 34.81
C VAL A 22 -21.01 26.71 33.67
N ASP A 23 -20.61 26.47 32.43
CA ASP A 23 -21.34 26.85 31.21
C ASP A 23 -20.92 25.95 30.04
N TYR A 24 -21.77 25.82 29.03
CA TYR A 24 -21.41 25.18 27.76
C TYR A 24 -22.20 25.77 26.58
N LYS A 25 -21.56 25.79 25.40
CA LYS A 25 -22.18 26.28 24.15
C LYS A 25 -22.07 25.24 23.06
N ILE A 26 -23.20 24.90 22.45
CA ILE A 26 -23.28 23.93 21.35
C ILE A 26 -23.62 24.65 20.05
N LYS A 27 -22.89 24.33 18.98
CA LYS A 27 -23.13 24.79 17.61
C LYS A 27 -22.82 23.66 16.64
N ARG A 28 -23.28 23.73 15.38
CA ARG A 28 -22.77 22.84 14.33
C ARG A 28 -21.27 23.06 14.12
N LEU A 29 -20.51 21.98 13.97
CA LEU A 29 -19.08 22.05 13.64
C LEU A 29 -18.85 22.16 12.13
N THR A 30 -19.77 21.63 11.34
CA THR A 30 -19.69 21.50 9.88
C THR A 30 -20.96 22.03 9.22
N ALA A 31 -20.88 22.39 7.94
CA ALA A 31 -22.05 22.81 7.20
C ALA A 31 -23.04 21.63 7.01
N PRO A 32 -24.34 21.91 6.87
CA PRO A 32 -25.30 20.89 6.42
C PRO A 32 -24.79 20.16 5.15
N GLY A 33 -24.85 18.83 5.12
CA GLY A 33 -24.40 18.02 3.98
C GLY A 33 -22.91 17.65 3.95
N GLU A 34 -22.05 18.21 4.82
CA GLU A 34 -20.62 17.86 4.87
C GLU A 34 -20.31 16.59 5.68
N ASN A 35 -21.29 16.04 6.39
CA ASN A 35 -21.08 14.93 7.31
C ASN A 35 -21.55 13.60 6.70
N SER A 36 -20.62 12.74 6.33
CA SER A 36 -20.96 11.39 5.87
C SER A 36 -21.17 10.48 7.09
N GLY A 37 -22.41 10.36 7.58
CA GLY A 37 -22.79 9.31 8.54
C GLY A 37 -22.90 9.70 10.03
N SER A 38 -22.78 10.97 10.41
CA SER A 38 -23.02 11.44 11.80
C SER A 38 -23.36 12.94 11.84
N LEU A 39 -23.97 13.43 12.92
CA LEU A 39 -24.09 14.87 13.16
C LEU A 39 -22.89 15.33 13.99
N MET A 40 -22.13 16.31 13.47
CA MET A 40 -20.95 16.87 14.13
C MET A 40 -21.28 18.23 14.77
N LEU A 41 -21.12 18.31 16.09
CA LEU A 41 -21.37 19.52 16.88
C LEU A 41 -20.07 20.01 17.52
N LYS A 42 -19.86 21.32 17.52
CA LYS A 42 -18.87 22.00 18.36
C LYS A 42 -19.47 22.18 19.74
N VAL A 43 -18.73 21.80 20.78
CA VAL A 43 -19.11 22.05 22.17
C VAL A 43 -17.97 22.77 22.88
N ASP A 44 -18.21 24.01 23.30
CA ASP A 44 -17.27 24.78 24.10
C ASP A 44 -17.73 24.74 25.57
N PHE A 45 -16.98 24.06 26.43
CA PHE A 45 -17.23 24.00 27.87
C PHE A 45 -16.42 25.07 28.61
N THR A 46 -17.05 25.75 29.56
CA THR A 46 -16.34 26.56 30.56
C THR A 46 -16.23 25.74 31.84
N VAL A 47 -14.99 25.45 32.24
CA VAL A 47 -14.68 24.63 33.42
C VAL A 47 -14.06 25.50 34.49
N LYS A 48 -14.69 25.55 35.66
CA LYS A 48 -14.13 26.19 36.85
C LYS A 48 -13.06 25.28 37.44
N THR A 49 -11.90 25.86 37.70
CA THR A 49 -10.72 25.24 38.32
C THR A 49 -10.40 25.94 39.64
N PRO A 50 -9.51 25.38 40.48
CA PRO A 50 -9.06 26.05 41.70
C PRO A 50 -8.38 27.42 41.45
N THR A 51 -7.79 27.61 40.27
CA THR A 51 -7.00 28.81 39.92
C THR A 51 -7.72 29.78 38.98
N GLY A 52 -8.97 29.52 38.59
CA GLY A 52 -9.73 30.34 37.64
C GLY A 52 -10.67 29.51 36.77
N ASN A 53 -10.91 29.96 35.53
CA ASN A 53 -11.69 29.20 34.55
C ASN A 53 -10.79 28.78 33.38
N GLU A 54 -11.04 27.59 32.84
CA GLU A 54 -10.45 27.10 31.60
C GLU A 54 -11.56 26.79 30.58
N GLU A 55 -11.24 26.87 29.29
CA GLU A 55 -12.14 26.45 28.23
C GLU A 55 -11.70 25.08 27.68
N ILE A 56 -12.66 24.18 27.49
CA ILE A 56 -12.45 22.91 26.80
C ILE A 56 -13.25 22.93 25.51
N HIS A 57 -12.55 22.80 24.38
CA HIS A 57 -13.16 22.76 23.06
C HIS A 57 -13.27 21.33 22.56
N ALA A 58 -14.50 20.84 22.47
CA ALA A 58 -14.81 19.49 22.03
C ALA A 58 -15.55 19.47 20.68
N ALA A 59 -15.34 18.39 19.93
CA ALA A 59 -16.18 17.94 18.84
C ALA A 59 -17.04 16.78 19.35
N ALA A 60 -18.37 16.94 19.25
CA ALA A 60 -19.33 15.90 19.58
C ALA A 60 -19.81 15.24 18.29
N LYS A 61 -19.55 13.94 18.14
CA LYS A 61 -20.15 13.09 17.12
C LYS A 61 -21.41 12.47 17.71
N THR A 62 -22.55 12.59 17.01
CA THR A 62 -23.83 11.97 17.43
C THR A 62 -24.40 11.11 16.30
N VAL A 63 -25.32 10.21 16.67
CA VAL A 63 -26.05 9.36 15.72
C VAL A 63 -26.74 10.24 14.65
N PRO A 64 -26.67 9.86 13.36
CA PRO A 64 -27.34 10.61 12.31
C PRO A 64 -28.86 10.50 12.47
N PRO A 65 -29.63 11.59 12.27
CA PRO A 65 -31.08 11.58 12.52
C PRO A 65 -31.89 10.72 11.53
N ASN A 66 -31.28 10.28 10.42
CA ASN A 66 -31.94 9.51 9.37
C ASN A 66 -31.75 8.01 9.58
N GLU A 67 -32.84 7.28 9.79
CA GLU A 67 -32.83 5.83 10.05
C GLU A 67 -32.23 5.00 8.91
N LEU A 68 -32.41 5.40 7.65
CA LEU A 68 -31.82 4.69 6.51
C LEU A 68 -30.30 4.80 6.51
N ILE A 69 -29.76 5.97 6.87
CA ILE A 69 -28.31 6.18 7.03
C ILE A 69 -27.80 5.31 8.18
N GLN A 70 -28.54 5.25 9.29
CA GLN A 70 -28.19 4.38 10.41
C GLN A 70 -28.13 2.91 10.02
N GLU A 71 -29.07 2.44 9.19
CA GLU A 71 -29.08 1.07 8.68
C GLU A 71 -27.90 0.79 7.74
N VAL A 72 -27.62 1.68 6.79
CA VAL A 72 -26.53 1.53 5.81
C VAL A 72 -25.16 1.46 6.51
N PHE A 73 -24.90 2.36 7.46
CA PHE A 73 -23.62 2.41 8.18
C PHE A 73 -23.58 1.50 9.41
N ASN A 74 -24.63 0.71 9.67
CA ASN A 74 -24.77 -0.12 10.85
C ASN A 74 -24.41 0.65 12.14
N THR A 75 -24.97 1.86 12.30
CA THR A 75 -24.56 2.82 13.33
C THR A 75 -24.59 2.23 14.75
N ALA A 76 -25.54 1.33 15.02
CA ALA A 76 -25.61 0.67 16.31
C ALA A 76 -24.32 -0.07 16.70
N VAL A 77 -23.58 -0.60 15.72
CA VAL A 77 -22.33 -1.31 15.96
C VAL A 77 -21.11 -0.41 15.73
N THR A 78 -21.07 0.33 14.63
CA THR A 78 -19.92 1.18 14.28
C THR A 78 -19.67 2.27 15.33
N PHE A 79 -20.74 2.88 15.85
CA PHE A 79 -20.64 3.90 16.91
C PHE A 79 -20.20 3.32 18.26
N ARG A 80 -20.69 2.11 18.61
CA ARG A 80 -20.27 1.37 19.81
C ARG A 80 -18.77 1.02 19.73
N ASN A 81 -18.32 0.55 18.56
CA ASN A 81 -16.93 0.18 18.33
C ASN A 81 -16.01 1.39 18.40
N GLU A 82 -16.39 2.51 17.79
CA GLU A 82 -15.61 3.76 17.83
C GLU A 82 -15.46 4.28 19.27
N ILE A 83 -16.55 4.32 20.04
CA ILE A 83 -16.47 4.67 21.48
C ILE A 83 -15.53 3.74 22.23
N ALA A 84 -15.62 2.42 22.00
CA ALA A 84 -14.74 1.47 22.65
C ALA A 84 -13.27 1.66 22.26
N PHE A 85 -13.01 2.04 21.00
CA PHE A 85 -11.65 2.32 20.53
C PHE A 85 -11.00 3.44 21.35
N TYR A 86 -11.65 4.59 21.47
CA TYR A 86 -11.13 5.72 22.25
C TYR A 86 -11.16 5.47 23.77
N LYS A 87 -12.25 4.92 24.29
CA LYS A 87 -12.47 4.77 25.73
C LYS A 87 -11.66 3.63 26.35
N LYS A 88 -11.42 2.54 25.60
CA LYS A 88 -10.82 1.30 26.12
C LYS A 88 -9.54 0.90 25.39
N ILE A 89 -9.58 0.81 24.06
CA ILE A 89 -8.47 0.22 23.28
C ILE A 89 -7.23 1.12 23.32
N VAL A 90 -7.38 2.42 23.04
CA VAL A 90 -6.25 3.37 23.06
C VAL A 90 -5.55 3.39 24.43
N PRO A 91 -6.25 3.59 25.57
CA PRO A 91 -5.61 3.51 26.89
C PRO A 91 -4.89 2.18 27.14
N LEU A 92 -5.51 1.06 26.77
CA LEU A 92 -4.92 -0.27 26.92
C LEU A 92 -3.61 -0.42 26.14
N LEU A 93 -3.56 0.05 24.89
CA LEU A 93 -2.36 0.00 24.06
C LEU A 93 -1.27 0.93 24.60
N GLN A 94 -1.63 2.14 25.04
CA GLN A 94 -0.68 3.07 25.66
C GLN A 94 -0.10 2.51 26.97
N ASP A 95 -0.93 1.92 27.83
CA ASP A 95 -0.46 1.30 29.08
C ASP A 95 0.42 0.09 28.82
N PHE A 96 0.10 -0.71 27.80
CA PHE A 96 0.95 -1.80 27.34
C PHE A 96 2.34 -1.32 26.89
N GLN A 97 2.41 -0.21 26.14
CA GLN A 97 3.69 0.40 25.76
C GLN A 97 4.46 0.92 26.99
N ARG A 98 3.79 1.58 27.94
CA ARG A 98 4.43 2.06 29.20
C ARG A 98 5.00 0.91 30.02
N GLN A 99 4.29 -0.22 30.12
CA GLN A 99 4.78 -1.43 30.80
C GLN A 99 6.08 -1.97 30.18
N HIS A 100 6.30 -1.70 28.89
CA HIS A 100 7.51 -2.08 28.16
C HIS A 100 8.63 -1.02 28.22
N GLY A 101 8.43 0.09 28.95
CA GLY A 101 9.40 1.15 29.10
C GLY A 101 9.41 2.17 27.95
N VAL A 102 8.39 2.16 27.09
CA VAL A 102 8.20 3.17 26.05
C VAL A 102 7.77 4.49 26.72
N LYS A 103 8.57 5.55 26.53
CA LYS A 103 8.29 6.88 27.10
C LYS A 103 7.24 7.64 26.30
N GLU A 104 7.41 7.64 24.97
CA GLU A 104 6.51 8.29 24.02
C GLU A 104 5.63 7.20 23.40
N VAL A 105 4.43 7.05 23.96
CA VAL A 105 3.43 6.08 23.49
C VAL A 105 2.66 6.64 22.30
N ILE A 106 1.88 5.79 21.63
CA ILE A 106 1.03 6.22 20.51
C ILE A 106 0.13 7.39 20.92
N ASP A 107 0.13 8.44 20.10
CA ASP A 107 -0.59 9.69 20.32
C ASP A 107 -1.17 10.27 19.02
N PHE A 108 -1.38 9.42 18.02
CA PHE A 108 -1.99 9.74 16.71
C PHE A 108 -3.53 9.83 16.77
N VAL A 109 -4.13 9.99 17.95
CA VAL A 109 -5.59 10.07 18.17
C VAL A 109 -5.95 11.39 18.85
N PRO A 110 -7.15 11.97 18.58
CA PRO A 110 -7.63 13.11 19.35
C PRO A 110 -7.81 12.73 20.83
N LYS A 111 -7.67 13.72 21.71
CA LYS A 111 -7.96 13.51 23.13
C LYS A 111 -9.44 13.11 23.31
N TYR A 112 -9.66 12.01 24.02
CA TYR A 112 -10.99 11.56 24.41
C TYR A 112 -11.46 12.34 25.64
N TYR A 113 -12.64 12.97 25.53
CA TYR A 113 -13.26 13.71 26.63
C TYR A 113 -14.39 12.94 27.30
N GLY A 114 -15.07 12.06 26.59
CA GLY A 114 -16.25 11.39 27.15
C GLY A 114 -17.14 10.76 26.10
N SER A 115 -18.08 9.92 26.54
CA SER A 115 -19.05 9.32 25.63
C SER A 115 -20.20 8.65 26.37
N ARG A 116 -21.31 8.46 25.67
CA ARG A 116 -22.45 7.66 26.11
C ARG A 116 -23.04 6.87 24.94
N LEU A 117 -23.55 5.67 25.22
CA LEU A 117 -24.25 4.85 24.22
C LEU A 117 -25.77 5.05 24.26
N ASN A 118 -26.34 5.33 25.43
CA ASN A 118 -27.76 5.60 25.62
C ASN A 118 -28.01 6.29 26.96
N LEU A 119 -29.19 6.89 27.15
CA LEU A 119 -29.56 7.54 28.42
C LEU A 119 -29.93 6.57 29.55
N LYS A 120 -30.36 5.36 29.20
CA LYS A 120 -30.91 4.39 30.18
C LYS A 120 -29.83 3.60 30.92
N GLY A 121 -28.58 3.67 30.47
CA GLY A 121 -27.48 2.87 30.99
C GLY A 121 -27.49 1.41 30.51
N ASP A 122 -28.28 1.08 29.48
CA ASP A 122 -28.34 -0.28 28.93
C ASP A 122 -26.98 -0.64 28.31
N GLU A 123 -26.28 -1.64 28.86
CA GLU A 123 -24.95 -1.99 28.38
C GLU A 123 -24.97 -2.40 26.90
N GLY A 124 -24.09 -1.79 26.11
CA GLY A 124 -23.85 -2.16 24.71
C GLY A 124 -24.89 -1.71 23.69
N LYS A 125 -26.01 -1.09 24.10
CA LYS A 125 -27.04 -0.60 23.16
C LYS A 125 -26.82 0.86 22.79
N VAL A 126 -26.82 1.16 21.49
CA VAL A 126 -26.76 2.53 20.96
C VAL A 126 -28.18 3.03 20.71
N ASP A 127 -28.52 4.21 21.21
CA ASP A 127 -29.77 4.92 20.89
C ASP A 127 -29.50 6.32 20.28
N GLN A 128 -30.55 7.10 20.04
CA GLN A 128 -30.43 8.44 19.43
C GLN A 128 -29.71 9.46 20.32
N ASP A 129 -29.53 9.18 21.61
CA ASP A 129 -28.84 10.02 22.57
C ASP A 129 -27.36 9.59 22.78
N ALA A 130 -26.86 8.67 21.93
CA ALA A 130 -25.46 8.29 21.89
C ALA A 130 -24.58 9.43 21.37
N VAL A 131 -23.43 9.61 22.01
CA VAL A 131 -22.53 10.74 21.76
C VAL A 131 -21.10 10.36 22.10
N LEU A 132 -20.16 10.83 21.29
CA LEU A 132 -18.72 10.73 21.49
C LEU A 132 -18.13 12.14 21.50
N LEU A 133 -17.47 12.52 22.59
CA LEU A 133 -16.80 13.81 22.78
C LEU A 133 -15.29 13.63 22.62
N LEU A 134 -14.73 14.29 21.61
CA LEU A 134 -13.31 14.31 21.29
C LEU A 134 -12.77 15.74 21.26
N GLU A 135 -11.46 15.89 21.25
CA GLU A 135 -10.80 17.17 21.00
C GLU A 135 -11.24 17.82 19.69
N ASN A 136 -11.54 19.13 19.73
CA ASN A 136 -11.77 19.90 18.51
C ASN A 136 -10.43 20.28 17.85
N LEU A 137 -9.96 19.41 16.96
CA LEU A 137 -8.67 19.53 16.28
C LEU A 137 -8.52 20.81 15.43
N LYS A 138 -9.62 21.39 14.91
CA LYS A 138 -9.57 22.65 14.15
C LYS A 138 -9.05 23.82 14.98
N LEU A 139 -9.36 23.85 16.28
CA LEU A 139 -8.86 24.89 17.19
C LEU A 139 -7.42 24.61 17.67
N ALA A 140 -6.93 23.39 17.49
CA ALA A 140 -5.56 22.98 17.77
C ALA A 140 -4.62 23.14 16.56
N ASN A 141 -5.04 23.90 15.53
CA ASN A 141 -4.31 24.17 14.28
C ASN A 141 -4.02 22.92 13.44
N TYR A 142 -4.89 21.91 13.53
CA TYR A 142 -4.90 20.80 12.58
C TYR A 142 -5.91 21.07 11.47
N ASP A 143 -5.56 20.71 10.24
CA ASP A 143 -6.45 20.82 9.10
C ASP A 143 -6.39 19.58 8.21
N THR A 144 -7.48 19.35 7.47
CA THR A 144 -7.53 18.36 6.40
C THR A 144 -6.94 18.96 5.13
N LEU A 145 -6.19 18.17 4.36
CA LEU A 145 -5.74 18.61 3.04
C LEU A 145 -6.85 18.53 1.98
N ASP A 146 -6.68 19.25 0.88
CA ASP A 146 -7.52 19.10 -0.30
C ASP A 146 -7.48 17.64 -0.79
N ARG A 147 -8.64 16.98 -0.67
CA ARG A 147 -8.83 15.58 -1.02
C ARG A 147 -8.52 15.25 -2.47
N THR A 148 -8.67 16.22 -3.37
CA THR A 148 -8.39 16.02 -4.80
C THR A 148 -6.90 16.12 -5.11
N ARG A 149 -6.13 16.80 -4.25
CA ARG A 149 -4.67 16.94 -4.37
C ARG A 149 -3.96 15.75 -3.73
N GLY A 150 -4.29 15.41 -2.49
CA GLY A 150 -3.64 14.37 -1.70
C GLY A 150 -2.32 14.81 -1.04
N PHE A 151 -1.71 13.89 -0.29
CA PHE A 151 -0.50 14.11 0.51
C PHE A 151 0.77 14.10 -0.35
N ASP A 152 1.65 15.07 -0.08
CA ASP A 152 3.02 15.06 -0.59
C ASP A 152 3.90 14.03 0.16
N LEU A 153 5.19 13.96 -0.18
CA LEU A 153 6.10 12.97 0.40
C LEU A 153 6.30 13.15 1.91
N ASP A 154 6.43 14.40 2.39
CA ASP A 154 6.69 14.66 3.81
C ASP A 154 5.46 14.28 4.66
N ALA A 155 4.26 14.63 4.20
CA ALA A 155 3.02 14.22 4.86
C ALA A 155 2.81 12.71 4.78
N ALA A 156 3.10 12.08 3.64
CA ALA A 156 2.96 10.64 3.47
C ALA A 156 3.89 9.84 4.39
N LYS A 157 5.14 10.30 4.60
CA LYS A 157 6.08 9.67 5.54
C LYS A 157 5.60 9.76 6.98
N LEU A 158 5.05 10.90 7.39
CA LEU A 158 4.50 11.10 8.74
C LEU A 158 3.33 10.14 8.98
N ILE A 159 2.36 10.09 8.07
CA ILE A 159 1.19 9.22 8.18
C ILE A 159 1.59 7.73 8.16
N ILE A 160 2.51 7.33 7.30
CA ILE A 160 3.01 5.94 7.26
C ILE A 160 3.69 5.54 8.56
N THR A 161 4.39 6.47 9.21
CA THR A 161 5.01 6.23 10.52
C THR A 161 3.95 5.93 11.58
N ASP A 162 2.89 6.76 11.66
CA ASP A 162 1.79 6.55 12.59
C ASP A 162 1.02 5.25 12.30
N LEU A 163 0.75 4.94 11.03
CA LEU A 163 0.10 3.68 10.63
C LEU A 163 0.95 2.45 11.01
N ALA A 164 2.28 2.52 10.84
CA ALA A 164 3.16 1.43 11.23
C ALA A 164 3.09 1.15 12.74
N GLN A 165 3.07 2.20 13.56
CA GLN A 165 2.89 2.05 15.02
C GLN A 165 1.47 1.56 15.37
N PHE A 166 0.44 2.12 14.72
CA PHE A 166 -0.95 1.73 14.90
C PHE A 166 -1.17 0.23 14.66
N HIS A 167 -0.48 -0.35 13.68
CA HIS A 167 -0.56 -1.78 13.39
C HIS A 167 0.34 -2.64 14.29
N ALA A 168 1.55 -2.17 14.63
CA ALA A 168 2.54 -2.95 15.38
C ALA A 168 2.19 -3.09 16.87
N VAL A 169 1.71 -2.04 17.52
CA VAL A 169 1.42 -2.05 18.97
C VAL A 169 0.33 -3.07 19.36
N PRO A 170 -0.87 -3.10 18.72
CA PRO A 170 -1.87 -4.11 19.01
C PRO A 170 -1.43 -5.53 18.62
N LEU A 171 -0.60 -5.68 17.58
CA LEU A 171 -0.03 -6.97 17.24
C LEU A 171 0.93 -7.47 18.33
N ALA A 172 1.79 -6.59 18.86
CA ALA A 172 2.67 -6.93 19.98
C ALA A 172 1.86 -7.38 21.21
N LEU A 173 0.79 -6.64 21.56
CA LEU A 173 -0.12 -7.02 22.63
C LEU A 173 -0.76 -8.40 22.36
N LYS A 174 -1.19 -8.68 21.13
CA LYS A 174 -1.75 -9.98 20.74
C LYS A 174 -0.74 -11.11 20.91
N LEU A 175 0.51 -10.90 20.51
CA LEU A 175 1.56 -11.92 20.60
C LEU A 175 1.94 -12.24 22.05
N GLU A 176 1.97 -11.24 22.92
CA GLU A 176 2.34 -11.42 24.33
C GLU A 176 1.15 -11.81 25.23
N LYS A 177 -0.02 -11.21 24.99
CA LYS A 177 -1.22 -11.34 25.83
C LYS A 177 -2.45 -11.64 24.95
N PRO A 178 -2.50 -12.81 24.28
CA PRO A 178 -3.58 -13.15 23.36
C PRO A 178 -4.97 -13.12 24.02
N ASP A 179 -5.10 -13.59 25.26
CA ASP A 179 -6.37 -13.56 26.00
C ASP A 179 -6.89 -12.14 26.24
N VAL A 180 -5.98 -11.18 26.46
CA VAL A 180 -6.35 -9.77 26.62
C VAL A 180 -6.82 -9.19 25.29
N PHE A 181 -6.12 -9.50 24.19
CA PHE A 181 -6.56 -9.08 22.86
C PHE A 181 -7.94 -9.64 22.50
N GLU A 182 -8.15 -10.94 22.70
CA GLU A 182 -9.43 -11.62 22.41
C GLU A 182 -10.59 -11.09 23.25
N ARG A 183 -10.37 -10.72 24.51
CA ARG A 183 -11.42 -10.24 25.42
C ARG A 183 -11.67 -8.74 25.35
N GLU A 184 -10.62 -7.92 25.28
CA GLU A 184 -10.70 -6.47 25.45
C GLU A 184 -10.73 -5.70 24.13
N ILE A 185 -10.21 -6.28 23.04
CA ILE A 185 -10.07 -5.59 21.74
C ILE A 185 -10.98 -6.21 20.69
N LYS A 186 -10.81 -7.51 20.41
CA LYS A 186 -11.48 -8.20 19.30
C LYS A 186 -13.01 -8.07 19.28
N PRO A 187 -13.75 -8.00 20.42
CA PRO A 187 -15.21 -7.83 20.40
C PRO A 187 -15.69 -6.49 19.84
N PHE A 188 -14.78 -5.54 19.62
CA PHE A 188 -15.06 -4.23 19.02
C PHE A 188 -14.52 -4.11 17.59
N LEU A 189 -13.93 -5.17 17.05
CA LEU A 189 -13.44 -5.22 15.67
C LEU A 189 -14.50 -5.88 14.79
N MET A 190 -15.08 -5.11 13.88
CA MET A 190 -16.12 -5.58 12.97
C MET A 190 -15.66 -5.45 11.53
N LEU A 191 -15.82 -6.51 10.75
CA LEU A 191 -15.85 -6.37 9.31
C LEU A 191 -17.25 -5.89 8.91
N TRP A 192 -17.37 -4.66 8.41
CA TRP A 192 -18.63 -4.20 7.83
C TRP A 192 -18.91 -4.95 6.53
N THR A 193 -20.09 -5.53 6.42
CA THR A 193 -20.53 -6.27 5.23
C THR A 193 -21.90 -5.75 4.78
N PRO A 194 -22.04 -5.27 3.53
CA PRO A 194 -23.33 -4.82 3.01
C PRO A 194 -24.30 -6.00 2.87
N LYS A 195 -25.59 -5.76 3.09
CA LYS A 195 -26.64 -6.72 2.77
C LYS A 195 -26.66 -6.99 1.26
N GLU A 196 -27.20 -8.14 0.84
CA GLU A 196 -27.18 -8.57 -0.56
C GLU A 196 -27.73 -7.51 -1.54
N ARG A 197 -28.86 -6.87 -1.18
CA ARG A 197 -29.43 -5.77 -1.98
C ARG A 197 -28.48 -4.57 -2.09
N GLN A 198 -27.86 -4.15 -0.98
CA GLN A 198 -26.90 -3.05 -0.96
C GLN A 198 -25.66 -3.41 -1.78
N ARG A 199 -25.15 -4.63 -1.63
CA ARG A 199 -24.03 -5.16 -2.41
C ARG A 199 -24.31 -5.12 -3.91
N SER A 200 -25.50 -5.53 -4.35
CA SER A 200 -25.91 -5.44 -5.76
C SER A 200 -25.89 -4.00 -6.29
N GLU A 201 -26.42 -3.04 -5.51
CA GLU A 201 -26.43 -1.63 -5.90
C GLU A 201 -25.02 -1.02 -5.94
N LEU A 202 -24.16 -1.35 -4.98
CA LEU A 202 -22.75 -0.95 -4.96
C LEU A 202 -21.99 -1.51 -6.17
N ASN A 203 -22.20 -2.79 -6.51
CA ASN A 203 -21.60 -3.41 -7.70
C ASN A 203 -22.06 -2.74 -9.01
N LYS A 204 -23.35 -2.43 -9.15
CA LYS A 204 -23.87 -1.68 -10.30
C LYS A 204 -23.22 -0.29 -10.38
N HIS A 205 -22.98 0.36 -9.24
CA HIS A 205 -22.27 1.63 -9.20
C HIS A 205 -20.83 1.50 -9.68
N VAL A 206 -20.05 0.59 -9.10
CA VAL A 206 -18.66 0.32 -9.51
C VAL A 206 -18.58 -0.03 -11.01
N SER A 207 -19.50 -0.85 -11.51
CA SER A 207 -19.59 -1.17 -12.94
C SER A 207 -19.77 0.08 -13.81
N ARG A 208 -20.69 1.00 -13.44
CA ARG A 208 -20.91 2.24 -14.17
C ARG A 208 -19.66 3.14 -14.19
N LEU A 209 -18.96 3.23 -13.07
CA LEU A 209 -17.70 4.00 -12.97
C LEU A 209 -16.64 3.46 -13.95
N ILE A 210 -16.54 2.14 -14.07
CA ILE A 210 -15.59 1.50 -14.98
C ILE A 210 -16.00 1.73 -16.44
N ASP A 211 -17.30 1.67 -16.75
CA ASP A 211 -17.81 1.90 -18.11
C ASP A 211 -17.57 3.35 -18.59
N ASP A 212 -17.53 4.32 -17.66
CA ASP A 212 -17.25 5.74 -17.92
C ASP A 212 -15.76 6.06 -18.18
N ILE A 213 -14.86 5.09 -17.97
CA ILE A 213 -13.39 5.25 -18.15
C ILE A 213 -12.87 4.14 -19.08
N GLU A 214 -12.63 4.47 -20.35
CA GLU A 214 -12.24 3.50 -21.39
C GLU A 214 -11.04 2.63 -20.99
N GLU A 215 -10.04 3.23 -20.31
CA GLU A 215 -8.84 2.53 -19.87
C GLU A 215 -9.07 1.50 -18.75
N LEU A 216 -10.20 1.58 -18.04
CA LEU A 216 -10.56 0.64 -16.97
C LEU A 216 -11.43 -0.51 -17.46
N LYS A 217 -12.08 -0.40 -18.62
CA LYS A 217 -12.92 -1.47 -19.19
C LYS A 217 -12.22 -2.82 -19.28
N PRO A 218 -10.94 -2.94 -19.69
CA PRO A 218 -10.23 -4.23 -19.69
C PRO A 218 -10.04 -4.83 -18.29
N LEU A 219 -10.18 -4.04 -17.23
CA LEU A 219 -10.00 -4.45 -15.84
C LEU A 219 -11.34 -4.70 -15.12
N LYS A 220 -12.48 -4.53 -15.81
CA LYS A 220 -13.81 -4.51 -15.21
C LYS A 220 -14.10 -5.73 -14.36
N GLU A 221 -13.91 -6.92 -14.93
CA GLU A 221 -14.13 -8.19 -14.22
C GLU A 221 -13.24 -8.31 -12.99
N ARG A 222 -11.95 -7.95 -13.12
CA ARG A 222 -11.00 -7.97 -11.99
C ARG A 222 -11.42 -7.00 -10.88
N ILE A 223 -11.86 -5.80 -11.21
CA ILE A 223 -12.28 -4.78 -10.24
C ILE A 223 -13.55 -5.25 -9.50
N LEU A 224 -14.55 -5.74 -10.23
CA LEU A 224 -15.79 -6.23 -9.65
C LEU A 224 -15.53 -7.44 -8.74
N ASN A 225 -14.71 -8.40 -9.18
CA ASN A 225 -14.35 -9.55 -8.36
C ASN A 225 -13.61 -9.12 -7.07
N ALA A 226 -12.64 -8.20 -7.16
CA ALA A 226 -11.94 -7.69 -5.97
C ALA A 226 -12.86 -6.91 -5.03
N PHE A 227 -13.83 -6.16 -5.57
CA PHE A 227 -14.82 -5.44 -4.78
C PHE A 227 -15.75 -6.41 -4.05
N ASP A 228 -16.23 -7.43 -4.75
CA ASP A 228 -17.05 -8.49 -4.16
C ASP A 228 -16.32 -9.26 -3.06
N GLU A 229 -15.06 -9.61 -3.31
CA GLU A 229 -14.23 -10.29 -2.33
C GLU A 229 -13.95 -9.42 -1.11
N SER A 230 -13.96 -8.08 -1.21
CA SER A 230 -13.70 -7.15 -0.09
C SER A 230 -14.65 -7.37 1.09
N PHE A 231 -15.86 -7.84 0.81
CA PHE A 231 -16.89 -8.12 1.80
C PHE A 231 -17.04 -9.61 2.12
N ALA A 232 -16.34 -10.48 1.39
CA ALA A 232 -16.42 -11.92 1.61
C ALA A 232 -15.69 -12.31 2.91
N PRO A 233 -16.24 -13.26 3.69
CA PRO A 233 -15.51 -13.86 4.79
C PRO A 233 -14.27 -14.56 4.24
N ARG A 234 -13.09 -14.13 4.68
CA ARG A 234 -11.81 -14.73 4.32
C ARG A 234 -11.12 -15.24 5.57
N GLU A 235 -10.41 -16.35 5.43
CA GLU A 235 -9.51 -16.79 6.49
C GLU A 235 -8.52 -15.68 6.81
N THR A 236 -8.40 -15.38 8.11
CA THR A 236 -7.48 -14.35 8.57
C THR A 236 -6.06 -14.89 8.48
N ARG A 237 -5.19 -14.14 7.81
CA ARG A 237 -3.76 -14.48 7.71
C ARG A 237 -3.06 -14.02 8.99
N GLU A 238 -3.08 -14.92 9.97
CA GLU A 238 -2.79 -14.65 11.38
C GLU A 238 -1.44 -14.00 11.66
N THR A 239 -0.42 -14.27 10.84
CA THR A 239 0.95 -13.74 11.04
C THR A 239 0.93 -12.23 11.22
N PHE A 240 0.36 -11.48 10.26
CA PHE A 240 0.28 -10.02 10.32
C PHE A 240 -1.05 -9.50 10.88
N ALA A 241 -1.98 -10.39 11.25
CA ALA A 241 -3.33 -9.98 11.61
C ALA A 241 -3.35 -9.12 12.88
N THR A 242 -3.85 -7.91 12.74
CA THR A 242 -3.85 -6.84 13.76
C THR A 242 -5.12 -5.99 13.62
N ILE A 243 -5.22 -4.88 14.37
CA ILE A 243 -6.28 -3.89 14.17
C ILE A 243 -6.01 -3.15 12.86
N THR A 244 -7.01 -3.09 11.99
CA THR A 244 -7.00 -2.28 10.77
C THR A 244 -8.05 -1.18 10.86
N HIS A 245 -7.77 0.02 10.36
CA HIS A 245 -8.69 1.16 10.37
C HIS A 245 -9.78 1.04 9.28
N ASN A 246 -9.41 0.51 8.10
CA ASN A 246 -10.21 0.36 6.88
C ASN A 246 -10.78 1.64 6.25
N ASP A 247 -10.45 2.82 6.79
CA ASP A 247 -10.91 4.11 6.25
C ASP A 247 -9.77 5.15 6.24
N CYS A 248 -8.57 4.70 5.87
CA CYS A 248 -7.37 5.52 5.73
C CYS A 248 -7.38 6.40 4.46
N TRP A 249 -8.37 7.28 4.32
CA TRP A 249 -8.39 8.29 3.25
C TRP A 249 -8.12 9.70 3.77
N VAL A 250 -7.80 10.63 2.87
CA VAL A 250 -7.34 12.00 3.13
C VAL A 250 -8.16 12.80 4.14
N ASN A 251 -9.48 12.57 4.22
CA ASN A 251 -10.34 13.31 5.16
C ASN A 251 -10.19 12.85 6.62
N ASN A 252 -9.65 11.66 6.85
CA ASN A 252 -9.47 11.09 8.19
C ASN A 252 -8.06 11.32 8.77
N PHE A 253 -7.20 12.03 8.05
CA PHE A 253 -5.89 12.47 8.52
C PHE A 253 -5.87 13.99 8.64
N LEU A 254 -5.70 14.47 9.87
CA LEU A 254 -5.60 15.89 10.16
C LEU A 254 -4.15 16.22 10.48
N LEU A 255 -3.57 17.15 9.73
CA LEU A 255 -2.17 17.52 9.84
C LEU A 255 -2.02 18.88 10.54
N LYS A 256 -1.06 18.94 11.46
CA LYS A 256 -0.54 20.20 11.97
C LYS A 256 0.68 20.59 11.15
N LEU A 257 0.66 21.82 10.63
CA LEU A 257 1.74 22.37 9.82
C LEU A 257 2.52 23.43 10.60
N GLU A 258 3.85 23.37 10.56
CA GLU A 258 4.73 24.43 11.05
C GLU A 258 5.63 24.87 9.90
N ASN A 259 5.62 26.17 9.58
CA ASN A 259 6.34 26.72 8.42
C ASN A 259 6.04 26.00 7.10
N GLY A 260 4.79 25.55 6.92
CA GLY A 260 4.34 24.84 5.73
C GLY A 260 4.74 23.36 5.66
N LYS A 261 5.38 22.81 6.70
CA LYS A 261 5.75 21.39 6.79
C LYS A 261 4.89 20.63 7.80
N PRO A 262 4.47 19.39 7.51
CA PRO A 262 3.73 18.58 8.45
C PRO A 262 4.62 18.15 9.62
N VAL A 263 4.19 18.44 10.84
CA VAL A 263 4.92 18.09 12.07
C VAL A 263 4.17 17.09 12.95
N LYS A 264 2.85 16.99 12.80
CA LYS A 264 2.03 16.04 13.54
C LYS A 264 0.81 15.62 12.72
N ASN A 265 0.45 14.35 12.81
CA ASN A 265 -0.75 13.78 12.22
C ASN A 265 -1.66 13.25 13.34
N ILE A 266 -2.96 13.42 13.15
CA ILE A 266 -4.01 12.81 13.97
C ILE A 266 -4.96 12.08 13.05
N ILE A 267 -5.16 10.80 13.33
CA ILE A 267 -6.08 9.92 12.63
C ILE A 267 -7.42 9.95 13.38
N VAL A 268 -8.52 10.03 12.63
CA VAL A 268 -9.89 10.08 13.18
C VAL A 268 -10.80 9.08 12.47
N ASP A 269 -12.00 8.88 13.03
CA ASP A 269 -13.07 8.02 12.48
C ASP A 269 -12.76 6.51 12.48
N TYR A 270 -12.56 5.96 13.68
CA TYR A 270 -12.25 4.54 13.90
C TYR A 270 -13.46 3.59 13.81
N GLN A 271 -14.58 4.05 13.22
CA GLN A 271 -15.85 3.33 13.22
C GLN A 271 -15.83 2.02 12.40
N LEU A 272 -14.91 1.91 11.43
CA LEU A 272 -14.74 0.74 10.57
C LEU A 272 -13.57 -0.17 10.99
N CYS A 273 -13.06 -0.02 12.21
CA CYS A 273 -11.97 -0.85 12.69
C CYS A 273 -12.32 -2.35 12.63
N SER A 274 -11.42 -3.13 12.07
CA SER A 274 -11.58 -4.59 11.95
C SER A 274 -10.31 -5.34 12.35
N TYR A 275 -10.41 -6.66 12.33
CA TYR A 275 -9.27 -7.55 12.55
C TYR A 275 -8.82 -8.13 11.21
N GLY A 276 -7.57 -7.89 10.83
CA GLY A 276 -7.08 -8.34 9.53
C GLY A 276 -5.67 -7.86 9.20
N SER A 277 -5.33 -7.94 7.91
CA SER A 277 -3.99 -7.59 7.44
C SER A 277 -3.79 -6.06 7.40
N PRO A 278 -2.70 -5.52 7.97
CA PRO A 278 -2.39 -4.09 7.93
C PRO A 278 -2.17 -3.57 6.50
N ALA A 279 -1.90 -4.48 5.56
CA ALA A 279 -1.80 -4.18 4.15
C ALA A 279 -3.06 -3.51 3.57
N ARG A 280 -4.24 -3.73 4.17
CA ARG A 280 -5.48 -3.05 3.76
C ARG A 280 -5.35 -1.54 3.87
N ASP A 281 -4.93 -1.05 5.03
CA ASP A 281 -4.75 0.36 5.30
C ASP A 281 -3.61 0.97 4.49
N ILE A 282 -2.50 0.25 4.36
CA ILE A 282 -1.34 0.69 3.57
C ILE A 282 -1.75 0.91 2.11
N VAL A 283 -2.37 -0.10 1.48
CA VAL A 283 -2.78 0.00 0.08
C VAL A 283 -3.88 1.05 -0.07
N PHE A 284 -4.86 1.08 0.83
CA PHE A 284 -5.93 2.06 0.74
C PHE A 284 -5.40 3.50 0.84
N PHE A 285 -4.53 3.80 1.81
CA PHE A 285 -3.91 5.10 1.99
C PHE A 285 -3.10 5.54 0.75
N LEU A 286 -2.15 4.70 0.32
CA LEU A 286 -1.25 5.02 -0.78
C LEU A 286 -2.03 5.29 -2.07
N PHE A 287 -3.02 4.47 -2.36
CA PHE A 287 -3.73 4.54 -3.63
C PHE A 287 -4.94 5.47 -3.59
N SER A 288 -5.49 5.83 -2.43
CA SER A 288 -6.56 6.84 -2.34
C SER A 288 -6.01 8.26 -2.19
N SER A 289 -4.95 8.46 -1.40
CA SER A 289 -4.68 9.74 -0.77
C SER A 289 -3.29 10.32 -0.99
N VAL A 290 -2.32 9.53 -1.46
CA VAL A 290 -0.98 10.05 -1.82
C VAL A 290 -0.98 10.63 -3.24
N GLN A 291 -0.23 11.72 -3.44
CA GLN A 291 -0.02 12.35 -4.74
C GLN A 291 0.59 11.37 -5.76
N ASP A 292 0.16 11.47 -7.02
CA ASP A 292 0.52 10.51 -8.06
C ASP A 292 2.03 10.45 -8.36
N ASP A 293 2.70 11.61 -8.35
CA ASP A 293 4.14 11.72 -8.59
C ASP A 293 4.95 11.17 -7.41
N VAL A 294 4.49 11.40 -6.18
CA VAL A 294 5.04 10.80 -4.96
C VAL A 294 4.87 9.28 -5.01
N LEU A 295 3.67 8.79 -5.31
CA LEU A 295 3.40 7.35 -5.40
C LEU A 295 4.27 6.69 -6.49
N LYS A 296 4.41 7.30 -7.67
CA LYS A 296 5.27 6.78 -8.74
C LYS A 296 6.76 6.74 -8.38
N GLN A 297 7.24 7.70 -7.61
CA GLN A 297 8.67 7.86 -7.31
C GLN A 297 9.08 7.15 -6.02
N HIS A 298 8.19 7.10 -5.03
CA HIS A 298 8.51 6.75 -3.65
C HIS A 298 7.62 5.64 -3.07
N TYR A 299 6.86 4.89 -3.87
CA TYR A 299 6.07 3.75 -3.38
C TYR A 299 6.93 2.78 -2.56
N ASP A 300 8.04 2.30 -3.14
CA ASP A 300 8.92 1.34 -2.46
C ASP A 300 9.57 1.95 -1.20
N ASP A 301 9.90 3.25 -1.24
CA ASP A 301 10.46 3.97 -0.09
C ASP A 301 9.47 4.05 1.07
N LEU A 302 8.19 4.32 0.78
CA LEU A 302 7.12 4.40 1.77
C LEU A 302 6.83 3.01 2.38
N ILE A 303 6.82 1.95 1.56
CA ILE A 303 6.65 0.58 2.08
C ILE A 303 7.84 0.14 2.95
N LYS A 304 9.06 0.49 2.55
CA LYS A 304 10.25 0.25 3.39
C LYS A 304 10.21 1.02 4.69
N LEU A 305 9.83 2.30 4.66
CA LEU A 305 9.68 3.10 5.86
C LEU A 305 8.65 2.48 6.81
N TYR A 306 7.48 2.10 6.28
CA TYR A 306 6.45 1.39 7.05
C TYR A 306 7.05 0.17 7.75
N TYR A 307 7.74 -0.69 7.00
CA TYR A 307 8.34 -1.91 7.53
C TYR A 307 9.37 -1.65 8.62
N GLN A 308 10.27 -0.69 8.40
CA GLN A 308 11.31 -0.34 9.36
C GLN A 308 10.72 0.15 10.69
N ILE A 309 9.72 1.02 10.64
CA ILE A 309 9.03 1.50 11.84
C ILE A 309 8.23 0.38 12.51
N PHE A 310 7.56 -0.47 11.72
CA PHE A 310 6.80 -1.61 12.24
C PHE A 310 7.70 -2.58 13.02
N ILE A 311 8.83 -2.99 12.43
CA ILE A 311 9.81 -3.87 13.08
C ILE A 311 10.45 -3.20 14.29
N SER A 312 10.89 -1.95 14.16
CA SER A 312 11.47 -1.21 15.29
C SER A 312 10.49 -1.10 16.46
N THR A 313 9.19 -0.93 16.19
CA THR A 313 8.14 -0.89 17.22
C THR A 313 7.97 -2.24 17.90
N LEU A 314 7.96 -3.34 17.14
CA LEU A 314 7.91 -4.70 17.70
C LEU A 314 9.14 -5.01 18.56
N GLU A 315 10.35 -4.62 18.12
CA GLU A 315 11.60 -4.80 18.88
C GLU A 315 11.59 -4.00 20.17
N GLN A 316 11.12 -2.75 20.13
CA GLN A 316 10.97 -1.90 21.31
C GLN A 316 10.00 -2.52 22.34
N LEU A 317 8.97 -3.23 21.85
CA LEU A 317 8.01 -3.99 22.65
C LEU A 317 8.46 -5.43 22.91
N LYS A 318 9.74 -5.76 22.67
CA LYS A 318 10.38 -7.04 22.99
C LYS A 318 9.73 -8.26 22.32
N CYS A 319 9.09 -8.07 21.17
CA CYS A 319 8.50 -9.14 20.38
C CYS A 319 9.53 -9.83 19.48
N VAL A 320 9.29 -11.12 19.19
CA VAL A 320 10.10 -11.87 18.21
C VAL A 320 9.74 -11.42 16.79
N THR A 321 10.72 -10.90 16.05
CA THR A 321 10.49 -10.29 14.72
C THR A 321 10.75 -11.22 13.54
N ALA A 322 11.36 -12.39 13.75
CA ALA A 322 11.74 -13.33 12.68
C ALA A 322 10.60 -13.70 11.68
N PRO A 323 9.34 -13.87 12.09
CA PRO A 323 8.23 -14.16 11.17
C PRO A 323 7.84 -12.97 10.28
N PHE A 324 8.21 -11.75 10.66
CA PHE A 324 7.80 -10.50 10.01
C PHE A 324 8.86 -10.04 9.02
N THR A 325 9.13 -10.85 8.01
CA THR A 325 10.08 -10.47 6.95
C THR A 325 9.46 -9.42 6.03
N PHE A 326 10.30 -8.59 5.42
CA PHE A 326 9.84 -7.63 4.42
C PHE A 326 9.11 -8.34 3.25
N GLU A 327 9.63 -9.48 2.80
CA GLU A 327 8.98 -10.31 1.77
C GLU A 327 7.58 -10.78 2.18
N ALA A 328 7.38 -11.15 3.45
CA ALA A 328 6.08 -11.56 3.95
C ALA A 328 5.09 -10.38 3.99
N LEU A 329 5.54 -9.18 4.36
CA LEU A 329 4.72 -7.96 4.26
C LEU A 329 4.37 -7.63 2.80
N GLU A 330 5.31 -7.75 1.86
CA GLU A 330 5.04 -7.54 0.43
C GLU A 330 4.00 -8.53 -0.09
N LYS A 331 4.04 -9.79 0.37
CA LYS A 331 3.03 -10.79 0.03
C LYS A 331 1.65 -10.39 0.55
N GLU A 332 1.57 -9.85 1.77
CA GLU A 332 0.32 -9.31 2.33
C GLU A 332 -0.22 -8.13 1.52
N ILE A 333 0.66 -7.17 1.17
CA ILE A 333 0.33 -6.02 0.31
C ILE A 333 -0.22 -6.46 -1.03
N ASN A 334 0.46 -7.39 -1.70
CA ASN A 334 0.03 -7.89 -3.00
C ASN A 334 -1.31 -8.64 -2.90
N ASN A 335 -1.51 -9.41 -1.83
CA ASN A 335 -2.76 -10.13 -1.62
C ASN A 335 -3.93 -9.17 -1.38
N GLU A 336 -3.79 -8.21 -0.45
CA GLU A 336 -4.85 -7.23 -0.19
C GLU A 336 -5.06 -6.30 -1.37
N ALA A 337 -4.01 -5.87 -2.07
CA ALA A 337 -4.15 -5.11 -3.31
C ALA A 337 -4.98 -5.88 -4.34
N ARG A 338 -4.64 -7.15 -4.61
CA ARG A 338 -5.31 -7.95 -5.65
C ARG A 338 -6.77 -8.26 -5.34
N TYR A 339 -7.04 -8.68 -4.11
CA TYR A 339 -8.30 -9.34 -3.75
C TYR A 339 -9.24 -8.45 -2.94
N SER A 340 -8.80 -7.31 -2.44
CA SER A 340 -9.61 -6.40 -1.62
C SER A 340 -9.52 -4.98 -2.17
N GLN A 341 -8.36 -4.37 -2.01
CA GLN A 341 -8.22 -2.93 -2.11
C GLN A 341 -8.31 -2.43 -3.54
N PHE A 342 -8.11 -3.26 -4.57
CA PHE A 342 -8.34 -2.85 -5.96
C PHE A 342 -9.80 -2.42 -6.22
N GLY A 343 -10.76 -3.18 -5.71
CA GLY A 343 -12.17 -2.85 -5.78
C GLY A 343 -12.52 -1.68 -4.87
N HIS A 344 -12.07 -1.75 -3.61
CA HIS A 344 -12.36 -0.73 -2.60
C HIS A 344 -11.82 0.66 -2.98
N VAL A 345 -10.57 0.75 -3.44
CA VAL A 345 -9.99 2.01 -3.94
C VAL A 345 -10.80 2.52 -5.13
N THR A 346 -11.15 1.66 -6.10
CA THR A 346 -11.96 2.10 -7.26
C THR A 346 -13.28 2.73 -6.81
N PHE A 347 -13.95 2.13 -5.82
CA PHE A 347 -15.16 2.65 -5.23
C PHE A 347 -14.91 4.00 -4.51
N MET A 348 -13.87 4.10 -3.68
CA MET A 348 -13.59 5.28 -2.85
C MET A 348 -12.97 6.46 -3.59
N LEU A 349 -12.37 6.25 -4.76
CA LEU A 349 -11.92 7.38 -5.59
C LEU A 349 -13.08 8.26 -6.04
N TYR A 350 -14.31 7.74 -6.08
CA TYR A 350 -15.49 8.53 -6.41
C TYR A 350 -15.78 9.64 -5.37
N PRO A 351 -16.00 9.36 -4.07
CA PRO A 351 -16.22 10.42 -3.08
C PRO A 351 -14.99 11.33 -2.91
N VAL A 352 -13.77 10.83 -3.11
CA VAL A 352 -12.53 11.63 -3.11
C VAL A 352 -12.56 12.73 -4.18
N PHE A 353 -13.02 12.39 -5.39
CA PHE A 353 -12.93 13.27 -6.56
C PHE A 353 -14.23 13.97 -6.94
N ARG A 354 -15.29 13.82 -6.14
CA ARG A 354 -16.56 14.52 -6.33
C ARG A 354 -16.40 16.03 -6.01
N PRO A 355 -16.88 16.95 -6.87
CA PRO A 355 -16.90 18.39 -6.55
C PRO A 355 -17.76 18.69 -5.32
N GLN A 356 -17.31 19.61 -4.46
CA GLN A 356 -18.02 19.97 -3.21
C GLN A 356 -19.33 20.72 -3.47
N ALA A 357 -19.46 21.40 -4.62
CA ALA A 357 -20.66 22.16 -5.00
C ALA A 357 -21.89 21.30 -5.37
N ASP A 358 -21.73 19.98 -5.53
CA ASP A 358 -22.77 19.06 -6.00
C ASP A 358 -23.49 18.30 -4.86
N ILE A 359 -23.47 18.79 -3.62
CA ILE A 359 -24.08 18.13 -2.45
C ILE A 359 -25.41 18.83 -2.10
N PRO A 360 -26.59 18.27 -2.44
CA PRO A 360 -27.86 18.78 -1.96
C PRO A 360 -28.07 18.39 -0.49
N ASP A 361 -28.57 19.34 0.32
CA ASP A 361 -28.83 19.21 1.78
C ASP A 361 -29.61 17.96 2.22
N ASN A 362 -30.37 17.33 1.32
CA ASN A 362 -31.33 16.27 1.64
C ASN A 362 -31.09 14.92 0.94
N THR A 363 -29.95 14.69 0.29
CA THR A 363 -29.75 13.44 -0.47
C THR A 363 -28.37 12.80 -0.35
N GLU A 364 -27.95 12.43 0.86
CA GLU A 364 -26.84 11.46 1.05
C GLU A 364 -27.11 10.14 0.28
N ILE A 365 -28.36 9.77 0.06
CA ILE A 365 -28.78 8.56 -0.68
C ILE A 365 -28.41 8.65 -2.18
N ASN A 366 -28.22 9.86 -2.74
CA ASN A 366 -27.75 10.05 -4.12
C ASN A 366 -26.22 10.14 -4.23
N MET A 367 -25.47 9.78 -3.19
CA MET A 367 -24.01 9.79 -3.19
C MET A 367 -23.43 9.19 -4.47
N PHE A 368 -24.04 8.14 -5.03
CA PHE A 368 -23.51 7.32 -6.11
C PHE A 368 -24.04 7.63 -7.54
N ASN A 369 -24.62 8.82 -7.78
CA ASN A 369 -25.29 9.15 -9.06
C ASN A 369 -24.69 10.32 -9.87
N HIS A 370 -23.45 10.74 -9.61
CA HIS A 370 -22.78 11.81 -10.38
C HIS A 370 -21.72 11.26 -11.34
N LYS A 371 -21.35 12.03 -12.37
CA LYS A 371 -20.27 11.69 -13.31
C LYS A 371 -18.92 12.12 -12.77
N ILE A 372 -17.88 11.30 -12.95
CA ILE A 372 -16.51 11.67 -12.60
C ILE A 372 -16.01 12.76 -13.58
N PRO A 373 -15.49 13.91 -13.09
CA PRO A 373 -14.86 14.90 -13.96
C PRO A 373 -13.67 14.33 -14.73
N ASP A 374 -13.51 14.68 -16.01
CA ASP A 374 -12.44 14.13 -16.87
C ASP A 374 -11.02 14.36 -16.31
N ALA A 375 -10.81 15.48 -15.61
CA ALA A 375 -9.55 15.79 -14.93
C ALA A 375 -9.15 14.74 -13.88
N HIS A 376 -10.11 14.03 -13.30
CA HIS A 376 -9.90 13.03 -12.26
C HIS A 376 -9.81 11.60 -12.82
N LYS A 377 -10.38 11.33 -14.00
CA LYS A 377 -10.26 10.02 -14.69
C LYS A 377 -8.79 9.60 -14.91
N ARG A 378 -7.89 10.56 -15.18
CA ARG A 378 -6.45 10.30 -15.32
C ARG A 378 -5.81 9.79 -14.02
N LYS A 379 -6.21 10.32 -12.85
CA LYS A 379 -5.73 9.86 -11.54
C LYS A 379 -6.23 8.44 -11.23
N PHE A 380 -7.49 8.14 -11.57
CA PHE A 380 -8.05 6.77 -11.51
C PHE A 380 -7.19 5.77 -12.30
N THR A 381 -6.87 6.07 -13.56
CA THR A 381 -6.06 5.19 -14.41
C THR A 381 -4.65 4.98 -13.86
N VAL A 382 -4.00 6.02 -13.34
CA VAL A 382 -2.64 5.93 -12.78
C VAL A 382 -2.63 5.04 -11.53
N LYS A 383 -3.51 5.32 -10.55
CA LYS A 383 -3.59 4.57 -9.30
C LYS A 383 -3.96 3.09 -9.55
N LEU A 384 -4.92 2.83 -10.44
CA LEU A 384 -5.31 1.47 -10.77
C LEU A 384 -4.29 0.74 -11.67
N ARG A 385 -3.53 1.42 -12.54
CA ARG A 385 -2.41 0.78 -13.23
C ARG A 385 -1.35 0.30 -12.24
N ILE A 386 -0.95 1.16 -11.30
CA ILE A 386 0.05 0.81 -10.27
C ILE A 386 -0.47 -0.34 -9.38
N ALA A 387 -1.77 -0.36 -9.02
CA ALA A 387 -2.35 -1.46 -8.24
C ALA A 387 -2.53 -2.75 -9.07
N ASN A 388 -2.81 -2.64 -10.38
CA ASN A 388 -2.91 -3.76 -11.32
C ASN A 388 -1.55 -4.42 -11.62
N MET A 389 -0.45 -3.68 -11.44
CA MET A 389 0.93 -4.13 -11.64
C MET A 389 1.43 -5.14 -10.58
N SER A 390 0.68 -5.35 -9.49
CA SER A 390 0.90 -6.46 -8.54
C SER A 390 0.49 -7.84 -9.11
N ALA A 391 -0.08 -7.89 -10.32
CA ALA A 391 -0.26 -9.11 -11.09
C ALA A 391 0.60 -9.03 -12.37
N GLU A 392 1.86 -9.39 -12.25
CA GLU A 392 2.85 -9.30 -13.33
C GLU A 392 2.51 -10.24 -14.49
N GLN A 393 1.96 -9.68 -15.57
CA GLN A 393 1.85 -10.35 -16.87
C GLN A 393 2.95 -9.82 -17.80
N ILE A 394 3.84 -10.70 -18.27
CA ILE A 394 4.75 -10.39 -19.37
C ILE A 394 3.98 -10.57 -20.68
N LYS A 395 3.64 -9.46 -21.34
CA LYS A 395 2.95 -9.50 -22.64
C LYS A 395 3.77 -10.29 -23.67
N ASN A 396 3.12 -11.05 -24.54
CA ASN A 396 3.72 -11.74 -25.69
C ASN A 396 4.97 -12.59 -25.34
N ILE A 397 4.96 -13.25 -24.18
CA ILE A 397 6.10 -14.04 -23.70
C ILE A 397 6.41 -15.22 -24.63
N GLU A 398 5.40 -15.76 -25.28
CA GLU A 398 5.47 -16.82 -26.27
C GLU A 398 6.33 -16.47 -27.49
N ASN A 399 6.51 -15.17 -27.76
CA ASN A 399 7.32 -14.67 -28.88
C ASN A 399 8.77 -14.37 -28.49
N LEU A 400 9.11 -14.41 -27.19
CA LEU A 400 10.44 -14.03 -26.71
C LEU A 400 11.45 -15.17 -26.81
N ILE A 401 11.00 -16.41 -26.62
CA ILE A 401 11.87 -17.59 -26.64
C ILE A 401 11.74 -18.28 -27.99
N PRO A 402 12.81 -18.33 -28.81
CA PRO A 402 12.77 -19.04 -30.08
C PRO A 402 12.72 -20.55 -29.82
N LEU A 403 11.52 -21.12 -29.90
CA LEU A 403 11.31 -22.57 -29.74
C LEU A 403 11.63 -23.29 -31.05
N GLY A 404 12.32 -24.44 -30.95
CA GLY A 404 12.64 -25.28 -32.10
C GLY A 404 11.40 -25.89 -32.77
N LYS A 405 11.54 -26.40 -34.00
CA LYS A 405 10.42 -27.03 -34.75
C LYS A 405 9.71 -28.09 -33.91
N GLY A 406 8.38 -28.02 -33.85
CA GLY A 406 7.53 -28.95 -33.11
C GLY A 406 7.42 -28.68 -31.60
N LYS A 407 8.07 -27.64 -31.08
CA LYS A 407 7.93 -27.21 -29.68
C LYS A 407 6.93 -26.05 -29.57
N LYS A 408 6.11 -26.05 -28.52
CA LYS A 408 5.15 -24.98 -28.26
C LYS A 408 5.06 -24.67 -26.76
N MET A 409 5.13 -23.40 -26.40
CA MET A 409 4.83 -22.94 -25.06
C MET A 409 3.34 -23.17 -24.76
N VAL A 410 3.03 -23.90 -23.69
CA VAL A 410 1.65 -24.26 -23.34
C VAL A 410 1.18 -23.65 -22.02
N ASN A 411 2.11 -23.31 -21.13
CA ASN A 411 1.80 -22.66 -19.86
C ASN A 411 3.03 -21.89 -19.35
N TRP A 412 2.81 -20.89 -18.51
CA TRP A 412 3.87 -20.21 -17.76
C TRP A 412 3.35 -19.65 -16.45
N LYS A 413 4.22 -19.59 -15.45
CA LYS A 413 3.97 -18.99 -14.14
C LYS A 413 5.00 -17.90 -13.89
N ILE A 414 4.52 -16.72 -13.53
CA ILE A 414 5.36 -15.56 -13.22
C ILE A 414 5.20 -15.26 -11.73
N LYS A 415 6.32 -15.03 -11.06
CA LYS A 415 6.38 -14.58 -9.66
C LYS A 415 7.54 -13.60 -9.52
N ARG A 416 7.53 -12.73 -8.51
CA ARG A 416 8.69 -11.89 -8.19
C ARG A 416 9.88 -12.77 -7.78
N PHE A 417 11.07 -12.47 -8.30
CA PHE A 417 12.27 -13.28 -8.02
C PHE A 417 13.06 -12.78 -6.81
N THR A 418 13.09 -11.47 -6.57
CA THR A 418 13.82 -10.87 -5.44
C THR A 418 12.90 -10.06 -4.55
N ALA A 419 13.18 -10.04 -3.24
CA ALA A 419 12.59 -9.09 -2.29
C ALA A 419 12.90 -7.64 -2.73
N SER A 420 11.99 -6.68 -2.51
CA SER A 420 12.27 -5.31 -2.96
C SER A 420 13.48 -4.71 -2.23
N GLY A 421 14.35 -4.04 -2.99
CA GLY A 421 15.57 -3.42 -2.48
C GLY A 421 16.85 -4.24 -2.62
N GLN A 422 16.80 -5.47 -3.17
CA GLN A 422 18.01 -6.21 -3.56
C GLN A 422 18.52 -5.85 -4.96
N ASN A 423 17.68 -5.21 -5.80
CA ASN A 423 18.03 -4.79 -7.17
C ASN A 423 17.58 -3.36 -7.43
N TYR A 424 18.48 -2.39 -7.26
CA TYR A 424 18.17 -0.95 -7.32
C TYR A 424 17.81 -0.41 -8.72
N GLY A 425 18.05 -1.18 -9.78
CA GLY A 425 17.92 -0.71 -11.17
C GLY A 425 17.02 -1.54 -12.09
N SER A 426 16.32 -2.58 -11.61
CA SER A 426 15.45 -3.41 -12.46
C SER A 426 14.42 -4.21 -11.65
N LEU A 427 13.27 -4.49 -12.26
CA LEU A 427 12.29 -5.44 -11.75
C LEU A 427 12.73 -6.87 -12.13
N MET A 428 12.84 -7.77 -11.16
CA MET A 428 13.30 -9.15 -11.37
C MET A 428 12.17 -10.13 -11.11
N LEU A 429 11.80 -10.89 -12.14
CA LEU A 429 10.70 -11.87 -12.12
C LEU A 429 11.25 -13.27 -12.38
N SER A 430 10.75 -14.27 -11.67
CA SER A 430 10.96 -15.67 -11.99
C SER A 430 9.84 -16.11 -12.92
N VAL A 431 10.20 -16.80 -13.99
CA VAL A 431 9.30 -17.28 -15.02
C VAL A 431 9.54 -18.77 -15.21
N ASP A 432 8.57 -19.58 -14.78
CA ASP A 432 8.57 -21.02 -14.99
C ASP A 432 7.68 -21.33 -16.21
N ILE A 433 8.27 -21.87 -17.28
CA ILE A 433 7.60 -22.05 -18.57
C ILE A 433 7.51 -23.53 -18.90
N VAL A 434 6.32 -24.01 -19.25
CA VAL A 434 6.09 -25.37 -19.74
C VAL A 434 6.05 -25.37 -21.26
N VAL A 435 6.96 -26.13 -21.88
CA VAL A 435 7.06 -26.30 -23.32
C VAL A 435 6.67 -27.73 -23.69
N LYS A 436 5.64 -27.87 -24.53
CA LYS A 436 5.28 -29.16 -25.13
C LYS A 436 6.24 -29.48 -26.26
N THR A 437 6.79 -30.68 -26.26
CA THR A 437 7.66 -31.22 -27.31
C THR A 437 6.96 -32.36 -28.05
N PRO A 438 7.47 -32.81 -29.22
CA PRO A 438 6.88 -33.95 -29.92
C PRO A 438 6.86 -35.25 -29.11
N THR A 439 7.75 -35.38 -28.11
CA THR A 439 7.94 -36.59 -27.29
C THR A 439 7.49 -36.43 -25.84
N GLY A 440 6.95 -35.27 -25.44
CA GLY A 440 6.54 -35.02 -24.05
C GLY A 440 6.44 -33.53 -23.70
N SER A 441 6.99 -33.15 -22.55
CA SER A 441 7.09 -31.77 -22.08
C SER A 441 8.44 -31.50 -21.42
N GLU A 442 8.92 -30.27 -21.54
CA GLU A 442 10.11 -29.76 -20.85
C GLU A 442 9.77 -28.45 -20.13
N GLU A 443 10.50 -28.15 -19.06
CA GLU A 443 10.36 -26.89 -18.32
C GLU A 443 11.57 -25.98 -18.55
N ILE A 444 11.30 -24.68 -18.69
CA ILE A 444 12.31 -23.62 -18.76
C ILE A 444 12.13 -22.75 -17.53
N HIS A 445 13.15 -22.70 -16.67
CA HIS A 445 13.20 -21.81 -15.52
C HIS A 445 14.05 -20.59 -15.86
N ALA A 446 13.40 -19.45 -16.00
CA ALA A 446 14.03 -18.20 -16.42
C ALA A 446 13.85 -17.10 -15.39
N ILE A 447 14.76 -16.13 -15.41
CA ILE A 447 14.63 -14.84 -14.75
C ILE A 447 14.38 -13.77 -15.80
N ALA A 448 13.27 -13.06 -15.67
CA ALA A 448 12.96 -11.88 -16.45
C ALA A 448 13.44 -10.64 -15.70
N LYS A 449 14.47 -10.01 -16.23
CA LYS A 449 14.84 -8.64 -15.88
C LYS A 449 13.99 -7.71 -16.73
N ALA A 450 13.22 -6.83 -16.08
CA ALA A 450 12.37 -5.81 -16.71
C ALA A 450 12.85 -4.41 -16.32
N ILE A 451 12.69 -3.45 -17.25
CA ILE A 451 13.03 -2.05 -16.97
C ILE A 451 12.18 -1.56 -15.78
N PRO A 452 12.77 -0.84 -14.81
CA PRO A 452 12.01 -0.35 -13.65
C PRO A 452 10.99 0.68 -14.11
N HIS A 453 9.78 0.66 -13.57
CA HIS A 453 8.72 1.57 -14.01
C HIS A 453 8.93 3.04 -13.63
N SER A 454 9.75 3.28 -12.58
CA SER A 454 10.05 4.64 -12.12
C SER A 454 10.96 5.36 -13.12
N GLU A 455 10.46 6.41 -13.76
CA GLU A 455 11.26 7.29 -14.62
C GLU A 455 12.45 7.90 -13.88
N PHE A 456 12.35 8.12 -12.57
CA PHE A 456 13.46 8.61 -11.75
C PHE A 456 14.58 7.57 -11.66
N ILE A 457 14.27 6.31 -11.31
CA ILE A 457 15.24 5.21 -11.30
C ILE A 457 15.82 4.98 -12.70
N GLN A 458 14.97 5.08 -13.73
CA GLN A 458 15.44 5.00 -15.12
C GLN A 458 16.44 6.12 -15.45
N LYS A 459 16.21 7.36 -15.01
CA LYS A 459 17.16 8.46 -15.20
C LYS A 459 18.42 8.29 -14.36
N LEU A 460 18.27 7.94 -13.08
CA LEU A 460 19.37 7.77 -12.12
C LEU A 460 20.38 6.70 -12.57
N PHE A 461 19.89 5.59 -13.11
CA PHE A 461 20.72 4.48 -13.60
C PHE A 461 20.89 4.44 -15.12
N ASN A 462 20.45 5.49 -15.83
CA ASN A 462 20.41 5.53 -17.30
C ASN A 462 19.85 4.22 -17.90
N ALA A 463 18.73 3.74 -17.34
CA ALA A 463 18.17 2.42 -17.61
C ALA A 463 17.98 2.14 -19.10
N PRO A 464 17.48 3.06 -19.95
CA PRO A 464 17.39 2.78 -21.39
C PRO A 464 18.74 2.37 -22.02
N VAL A 465 19.83 3.04 -21.65
CA VAL A 465 21.17 2.73 -22.18
C VAL A 465 21.71 1.44 -21.58
N THR A 466 21.66 1.29 -20.25
CA THR A 466 22.20 0.11 -19.57
C THR A 466 21.47 -1.17 -19.95
N PHE A 467 20.15 -1.12 -20.09
CA PHE A 467 19.31 -2.24 -20.51
C PHE A 467 19.56 -2.63 -21.97
N ARG A 468 19.67 -1.64 -22.87
CA ARG A 468 20.04 -1.88 -24.28
C ARG A 468 21.41 -2.54 -24.39
N ASN A 469 22.40 -2.06 -23.62
CA ASN A 469 23.75 -2.60 -23.64
C ASN A 469 23.80 -4.04 -23.11
N GLU A 470 23.08 -4.33 -22.02
CA GLU A 470 23.01 -5.68 -21.46
C GLU A 470 22.30 -6.66 -22.40
N ILE A 471 21.16 -6.28 -22.98
CA ILE A 471 20.48 -7.07 -24.02
C ILE A 471 21.41 -7.33 -25.19
N THR A 472 22.13 -6.30 -25.65
CA THR A 472 23.08 -6.43 -26.76
C THR A 472 24.24 -7.36 -26.43
N PHE A 473 24.74 -7.31 -25.20
CA PHE A 473 25.80 -8.19 -24.73
C PHE A 473 25.38 -9.67 -24.87
N TYR A 474 24.24 -10.05 -24.29
CA TYR A 474 23.76 -11.43 -24.34
C TYR A 474 23.29 -11.85 -25.75
N LYS A 475 22.58 -10.97 -26.47
CA LYS A 475 21.98 -11.28 -27.77
C LYS A 475 22.99 -11.32 -28.92
N LYS A 476 24.00 -10.43 -28.92
CA LYS A 476 24.91 -10.21 -30.05
C LYS A 476 26.38 -10.46 -29.69
N ILE A 477 26.91 -9.80 -28.66
CA ILE A 477 28.35 -9.75 -28.38
C ILE A 477 28.88 -11.10 -27.86
N LEU A 478 28.26 -11.66 -26.83
CA LEU A 478 28.69 -12.93 -26.23
C LEU A 478 28.73 -14.07 -27.26
N PRO A 479 27.67 -14.33 -28.07
CA PRO A 479 27.73 -15.34 -29.13
C PRO A 479 28.83 -15.07 -30.17
N MET A 480 29.13 -13.80 -30.46
CA MET A 480 30.22 -13.43 -31.37
C MET A 480 31.59 -13.79 -30.78
N LEU A 481 31.84 -13.48 -29.50
CA LEU A 481 33.08 -13.83 -28.80
C LEU A 481 33.24 -15.35 -28.68
N GLN A 482 32.19 -16.06 -28.32
CA GLN A 482 32.20 -17.53 -28.26
C GLN A 482 32.51 -18.15 -29.64
N ARG A 483 31.91 -17.64 -30.73
CA ARG A 483 32.25 -18.08 -32.10
C ARG A 483 33.70 -17.79 -32.44
N PHE A 484 34.20 -16.61 -32.07
CA PHE A 484 35.61 -16.25 -32.29
C PHE A 484 36.55 -17.22 -31.57
N GLN A 485 36.29 -17.55 -30.30
CA GLN A 485 37.06 -18.53 -29.54
C GLN A 485 37.06 -19.90 -30.25
N ARG A 486 35.89 -20.42 -30.65
CA ARG A 486 35.79 -21.71 -31.37
C ARG A 486 36.55 -21.72 -32.69
N GLN A 487 36.47 -20.63 -33.46
CA GLN A 487 37.21 -20.48 -34.73
C GLN A 487 38.73 -20.53 -34.55
N HIS A 488 39.23 -20.20 -33.35
CA HIS A 488 40.65 -20.23 -33.01
C HIS A 488 41.04 -21.46 -32.19
N GLY A 489 40.22 -22.52 -32.20
CA GLY A 489 40.54 -23.80 -31.58
C GLY A 489 40.39 -23.85 -30.06
N VAL A 490 39.80 -22.82 -29.45
CA VAL A 490 39.49 -22.83 -28.01
C VAL A 490 38.33 -23.77 -27.77
N LYS A 491 38.56 -24.83 -26.97
CA LYS A 491 37.54 -25.85 -26.65
C LYS A 491 36.51 -25.35 -25.64
N GLU A 492 36.98 -24.71 -24.58
CA GLU A 492 36.16 -24.14 -23.50
C GLU A 492 36.05 -22.63 -23.72
N VAL A 493 34.92 -22.22 -24.29
CA VAL A 493 34.62 -20.81 -24.54
C VAL A 493 33.99 -20.18 -23.31
N ILE A 494 33.90 -18.84 -23.27
CA ILE A 494 33.24 -18.13 -22.17
C ILE A 494 31.84 -18.72 -21.93
N ASP A 495 31.62 -19.28 -20.75
CA ASP A 495 30.38 -19.91 -20.31
C ASP A 495 30.00 -19.59 -18.84
N PHE A 496 30.81 -18.79 -18.13
CA PHE A 496 30.54 -18.26 -16.78
C PHE A 496 29.45 -17.16 -16.76
N VAL A 497 28.46 -17.26 -17.65
CA VAL A 497 27.33 -16.33 -17.80
C VAL A 497 26.04 -17.14 -17.95
N PRO A 498 24.90 -16.67 -17.39
CA PRO A 498 23.64 -17.40 -17.47
C PRO A 498 23.19 -17.57 -18.93
N LYS A 499 22.54 -18.70 -19.22
CA LYS A 499 21.97 -18.92 -20.55
C LYS A 499 20.95 -17.84 -20.91
N TYR A 500 21.10 -17.26 -22.10
CA TYR A 500 20.15 -16.31 -22.67
C TYR A 500 18.98 -17.04 -23.35
N TYR A 501 17.74 -16.71 -22.98
CA TYR A 501 16.54 -17.28 -23.60
C TYR A 501 15.87 -16.35 -24.60
N GLY A 502 15.89 -15.03 -24.36
CA GLY A 502 15.15 -14.08 -25.18
C GLY A 502 15.21 -12.65 -24.64
N SER A 503 14.84 -11.67 -25.46
CA SER A 503 14.75 -10.27 -25.05
C SER A 503 13.96 -9.42 -26.03
N ARG A 504 13.57 -8.22 -25.58
CA ARG A 504 13.04 -7.13 -26.42
C ARG A 504 13.37 -5.78 -25.79
N LEU A 505 13.44 -4.74 -26.62
CA LEU A 505 13.55 -3.34 -26.16
C LEU A 505 12.18 -2.65 -26.09
N ASN A 506 11.21 -3.12 -26.86
CA ASN A 506 9.83 -2.62 -26.89
C ASN A 506 8.90 -3.64 -27.56
N LEU A 507 7.60 -3.41 -27.52
CA LEU A 507 6.59 -4.26 -28.20
C LEU A 507 6.53 -4.07 -29.72
N LYS A 508 6.98 -2.91 -30.22
CA LYS A 508 6.88 -2.56 -31.65
C LYS A 508 8.02 -3.15 -32.50
N GLY A 509 9.02 -3.76 -31.87
CA GLY A 509 10.18 -4.34 -32.55
C GLY A 509 11.23 -3.32 -33.00
N ASP A 510 11.19 -2.09 -32.48
CA ASP A 510 12.21 -1.06 -32.77
C ASP A 510 13.54 -1.46 -32.11
N GLU A 511 14.63 -1.52 -32.87
CA GLU A 511 15.93 -1.99 -32.37
C GLU A 511 16.70 -0.95 -31.56
N ASP A 512 16.28 0.31 -31.57
CA ASP A 512 17.02 1.41 -30.94
C ASP A 512 16.27 2.07 -29.77
N LYS A 513 14.97 1.80 -29.64
CA LYS A 513 14.12 2.41 -28.61
C LYS A 513 13.82 1.48 -27.45
N VAL A 514 14.11 1.92 -26.23
CA VAL A 514 13.69 1.22 -25.01
C VAL A 514 12.39 1.81 -24.51
N ASP A 515 11.38 0.99 -24.25
CA ASP A 515 10.13 1.38 -23.60
C ASP A 515 9.86 0.56 -22.32
N GLN A 516 8.70 0.77 -21.71
CA GLN A 516 8.29 0.14 -20.45
C GLN A 516 8.08 -1.38 -20.55
N ASP A 517 8.05 -1.94 -21.77
CA ASP A 517 7.92 -3.37 -22.02
C ASP A 517 9.29 -4.02 -22.34
N ALA A 518 10.40 -3.30 -22.20
CA ALA A 518 11.76 -3.84 -22.33
C ALA A 518 12.02 -4.99 -21.34
N LEU A 519 12.55 -6.09 -21.86
CA LEU A 519 12.73 -7.33 -21.10
C LEU A 519 13.95 -8.12 -21.55
N LEU A 520 14.65 -8.74 -20.60
CA LEU A 520 15.72 -9.71 -20.81
C LEU A 520 15.41 -11.00 -20.03
N LEU A 521 15.37 -12.14 -20.71
CA LEU A 521 15.14 -13.46 -20.13
C LEU A 521 16.46 -14.24 -20.07
N LEU A 522 16.90 -14.56 -18.86
CA LEU A 522 18.12 -15.32 -18.55
C LEU A 522 17.78 -16.60 -17.77
N GLU A 523 18.74 -17.50 -17.66
CA GLU A 523 18.65 -18.70 -16.84
C GLU A 523 18.42 -18.39 -15.36
N ASN A 524 17.52 -19.16 -14.74
CA ASN A 524 17.37 -19.15 -13.30
C ASN A 524 18.42 -20.06 -12.63
N LEU A 525 19.57 -19.47 -12.29
CA LEU A 525 20.69 -20.17 -11.68
C LEU A 525 20.37 -20.77 -10.29
N THR A 526 19.33 -20.31 -9.59
CA THR A 526 18.96 -20.91 -8.29
C THR A 526 18.47 -22.34 -8.45
N VAL A 527 17.91 -22.68 -9.61
CA VAL A 527 17.50 -24.07 -9.94
C VAL A 527 18.71 -24.96 -10.17
N ALA A 528 19.86 -24.38 -10.54
CA ALA A 528 21.15 -25.06 -10.66
C ALA A 528 21.99 -25.01 -9.37
N ASN A 529 21.37 -24.75 -8.21
CA ASN A 529 22.00 -24.67 -6.89
C ASN A 529 23.03 -23.54 -6.71
N TYR A 530 22.99 -22.50 -7.55
CA TYR A 530 23.76 -21.28 -7.29
C TYR A 530 23.12 -20.49 -6.15
N THR A 531 23.95 -19.94 -5.27
CA THR A 531 23.50 -19.10 -4.14
C THR A 531 24.31 -17.82 -4.07
N THR A 532 23.70 -16.75 -3.55
CA THR A 532 24.38 -15.49 -3.29
C THR A 532 25.06 -15.58 -1.92
N LEU A 533 26.37 -15.35 -1.88
CA LEU A 533 27.11 -15.29 -0.62
C LEU A 533 26.78 -14.00 0.15
N ASP A 534 26.92 -14.06 1.48
CA ASP A 534 26.79 -12.88 2.34
C ASP A 534 27.86 -11.85 1.98
N ARG A 535 27.40 -10.73 1.42
CA ARG A 535 28.26 -9.62 0.97
C ARG A 535 29.14 -9.02 2.07
N THR A 536 28.82 -9.25 3.34
CA THR A 536 29.61 -8.75 4.49
C THR A 536 30.80 -9.65 4.84
N GLN A 537 30.79 -10.91 4.38
CA GLN A 537 31.85 -11.88 4.66
C GLN A 537 32.96 -11.86 3.60
N GLY A 538 32.64 -11.45 2.38
CA GLY A 538 33.57 -11.47 1.24
C GLY A 538 33.78 -12.88 0.68
N PHE A 539 34.57 -12.99 -0.40
CA PHE A 539 34.92 -14.28 -1.01
C PHE A 539 36.11 -14.91 -0.27
N ASP A 540 36.06 -16.22 -0.04
CA ASP A 540 37.25 -16.98 0.36
C ASP A 540 38.28 -17.06 -0.78
N LEU A 541 39.46 -17.61 -0.50
CA LEU A 541 40.55 -17.68 -1.46
C LEU A 541 40.21 -18.52 -2.70
N ASP A 542 39.45 -19.60 -2.54
CA ASP A 542 39.16 -20.52 -3.64
C ASP A 542 38.08 -19.93 -4.56
N ALA A 543 37.04 -19.32 -3.98
CA ALA A 543 36.07 -18.51 -4.71
C ALA A 543 36.74 -17.33 -5.43
N ALA A 544 37.66 -16.63 -4.77
CA ALA A 544 38.40 -15.51 -5.39
C ALA A 544 39.26 -15.96 -6.58
N LYS A 545 39.96 -17.10 -6.49
CA LYS A 545 40.73 -17.67 -7.60
C LYS A 545 39.84 -18.05 -8.78
N LEU A 546 38.68 -18.64 -8.52
CA LEU A 546 37.71 -18.98 -9.56
C LEU A 546 37.25 -17.71 -10.30
N ILE A 547 36.78 -16.70 -9.55
CA ILE A 547 36.31 -15.42 -10.10
C ILE A 547 37.41 -14.70 -10.89
N ILE A 548 38.64 -14.65 -10.38
CA ILE A 548 39.77 -14.01 -11.08
C ILE A 548 40.11 -14.75 -12.38
N THR A 549 39.99 -16.08 -12.41
CA THR A 549 40.23 -16.88 -13.62
C THR A 549 39.19 -16.53 -14.69
N ASP A 550 37.92 -16.46 -14.33
CA ASP A 550 36.83 -16.08 -15.24
C ASP A 550 36.99 -14.64 -15.73
N LEU A 551 37.35 -13.70 -14.83
CA LEU A 551 37.62 -12.31 -15.20
C LEU A 551 38.81 -12.17 -16.14
N ALA A 552 39.87 -12.97 -15.96
CA ALA A 552 41.02 -12.97 -16.87
C ALA A 552 40.58 -13.40 -18.28
N GLN A 553 39.74 -14.44 -18.38
CA GLN A 553 39.18 -14.88 -19.66
C GLN A 553 38.23 -13.82 -20.26
N PHE A 554 37.37 -13.21 -19.43
CA PHE A 554 36.43 -12.15 -19.82
C PHE A 554 37.14 -10.95 -20.43
N HIS A 555 38.33 -10.58 -19.93
CA HIS A 555 39.13 -9.48 -20.47
C HIS A 555 39.97 -9.90 -21.68
N ALA A 556 40.58 -11.08 -21.66
CA ALA A 556 41.50 -11.52 -22.71
C ALA A 556 40.80 -11.75 -24.05
N VAL A 557 39.57 -12.29 -24.05
CA VAL A 557 38.87 -12.65 -25.28
C VAL A 557 38.45 -11.43 -26.12
N PRO A 558 37.78 -10.39 -25.58
CA PRO A 558 37.51 -9.16 -26.32
C PRO A 558 38.79 -8.46 -26.80
N LEU A 559 39.86 -8.48 -26.00
CA LEU A 559 41.15 -7.91 -26.40
C LEU A 559 41.75 -8.65 -27.60
N ALA A 560 41.76 -9.99 -27.56
CA ALA A 560 42.19 -10.80 -28.69
C ALA A 560 41.31 -10.57 -29.92
N PHE A 561 39.99 -10.43 -29.73
CA PHE A 561 39.05 -10.10 -30.81
C PHE A 561 39.38 -8.73 -31.43
N LYS A 562 39.65 -7.71 -30.61
CA LYS A 562 40.08 -6.37 -31.06
C LYS A 562 41.36 -6.41 -31.88
N LEU A 563 42.37 -7.15 -31.40
CA LEU A 563 43.66 -7.25 -32.08
C LEU A 563 43.59 -8.01 -33.41
N LYS A 564 42.74 -9.04 -33.49
CA LYS A 564 42.60 -9.87 -34.70
C LYS A 564 41.57 -9.33 -35.69
N LYS A 565 40.55 -8.62 -35.24
CA LYS A 565 39.44 -8.10 -36.05
C LYS A 565 39.08 -6.66 -35.65
N PRO A 566 40.01 -5.68 -35.80
CA PRO A 566 39.82 -4.32 -35.29
C PRO A 566 38.61 -3.60 -35.91
N GLU A 567 38.39 -3.73 -37.23
CA GLU A 567 37.25 -3.09 -37.91
C GLU A 567 35.90 -3.66 -37.45
N VAL A 568 35.83 -4.97 -37.21
CA VAL A 568 34.62 -5.63 -36.71
C VAL A 568 34.37 -5.24 -35.25
N PHE A 569 35.43 -5.15 -34.44
CA PHE A 569 35.33 -4.67 -33.07
C PHE A 569 34.79 -3.23 -33.02
N GLU A 570 35.30 -2.35 -33.89
CA GLU A 570 34.86 -0.95 -33.96
C GLU A 570 33.40 -0.81 -34.42
N ARG A 571 32.95 -1.66 -35.34
CA ARG A 571 31.57 -1.62 -35.85
C ARG A 571 30.55 -2.28 -34.91
N GLU A 572 30.88 -3.44 -34.34
CA GLU A 572 29.90 -4.31 -33.67
C GLU A 572 29.91 -4.18 -32.13
N ILE A 573 31.02 -3.71 -31.53
CA ILE A 573 31.18 -3.65 -30.06
C ILE A 573 31.25 -2.20 -29.57
N MET A 574 32.09 -1.37 -30.21
CA MET A 574 32.33 0.00 -29.74
C MET A 574 31.09 0.91 -29.63
N PRO A 575 30.04 0.79 -30.48
CA PRO A 575 28.82 1.59 -30.32
C PRO A 575 28.11 1.41 -28.97
N TYR A 576 28.37 0.30 -28.28
CA TYR A 576 27.75 -0.03 -26.99
C TYR A 576 28.69 0.21 -25.78
N LEU A 577 29.95 0.60 -26.04
CA LEU A 577 30.97 0.89 -25.01
C LEU A 577 31.27 2.39 -24.85
N ARG A 578 30.86 3.23 -25.79
CA ARG A 578 30.96 4.69 -25.67
C ARG A 578 29.76 5.18 -24.84
N LEU A 579 30.01 5.54 -23.58
CA LEU A 579 29.01 6.13 -22.67
C LEU A 579 28.53 7.48 -23.17
#